data_AF-A0A819TX95-F1
#
_entry.id   AF-A0A819TX95-F1
#
_cell.length_a   1.000
_cell.length_b   1.000
_cell.length_c   1.000
_cell.angle_alpha   90.00
_cell.angle_beta   90.00
_cell.angle_gamma   90.00
#
_symmetry.space_group_name_H-M   'P 1'
#
loop_
_entity.id
_entity.type
_entity.pdbx_description
1 polymer ?
#
loop_
_entity_poly.entity_id
_entity_poly.type
_entity_poly.pdbx_seq_one_letter_code
_entity_poly.pdbx_strand_id
1 'polypeptide(L)' 'KYSQLALVYFSVYDHDSFTLDDKLAYFCLPLTMMQTGYRHIHLRANNNDLTHSTLFVHVDIQDYDDDNITSTRF' A
#
# COMPACT_ATOMS: atom_id res chain seq x y z
N LYS A 1 8.48 11.14 -11.70
CA LYS A 1 9.02 12.47 -11.33
C LYS A 1 8.25 13.24 -10.22
N TYR A 2 7.14 12.72 -9.65
CA TYR A 2 6.40 13.40 -8.56
C TYR A 2 6.11 12.50 -7.34
N SER A 3 7.04 11.63 -6.98
CA SER A 3 6.89 10.71 -5.83
C SER A 3 6.62 11.43 -4.51
N GLN A 4 7.17 12.63 -4.33
CA GLN A 4 6.96 13.47 -3.14
C GLN A 4 5.51 13.95 -2.93
N LEU A 5 4.66 13.89 -3.97
CA LEU A 5 3.24 14.24 -3.89
C LEU A 5 2.33 13.00 -3.84
N ALA A 6 2.92 11.79 -3.87
CA ALA A 6 2.17 10.54 -3.94
C ALA A 6 1.73 10.07 -2.55
N LEU A 7 0.56 9.44 -2.51
CA LEU A 7 0.03 8.71 -1.37
C LEU A 7 -0.06 7.23 -1.73
N VAL A 8 0.23 6.36 -0.76
CA VAL A 8 -0.04 4.93 -0.86
C VAL A 8 -1.31 4.65 -0.06
N TYR A 9 -2.31 4.10 -0.75
CA TYR A 9 -3.63 3.84 -0.18
C TYR A 9 -3.93 2.34 -0.24
N PHE A 10 -3.92 1.70 0.93
CA PHE A 10 -4.40 0.33 1.08
C PHE A 10 -5.90 0.36 1.33
N SER A 11 -6.64 -0.41 0.55
CA SER A 11 -8.08 -0.58 0.70
C SER A 11 -8.39 -2.07 0.72
N VAL A 12 -9.19 -2.49 1.69
CA VAL A 12 -9.64 -3.87 1.83
C VAL A 12 -11.14 -3.89 1.60
N TYR A 13 -11.58 -4.77 0.71
CA TYR A 13 -12.97 -4.94 0.33
C TYR A 13 -13.40 -6.38 0.62
N ASP A 14 -14.66 -6.56 1.01
CA ASP A 14 -15.32 -7.86 1.02
C ASP A 14 -15.93 -8.10 -0.36
N HIS A 15 -15.63 -9.26 -0.94
CA HIS A 15 -16.07 -9.56 -2.29
C HIS A 15 -17.46 -10.19 -2.27
N ASP A 16 -18.42 -9.58 -2.97
CA ASP A 16 -19.76 -10.13 -3.15
C ASP A 16 -20.02 -10.42 -4.64
N SER A 17 -20.51 -11.63 -4.94
CA SER A 17 -20.83 -12.05 -6.30
C SER A 17 -22.12 -11.44 -6.85
N PHE A 18 -23.00 -10.92 -5.98
CA PHE A 18 -24.33 -10.42 -6.36
C PHE A 18 -24.51 -8.91 -6.13
N THR A 19 -23.62 -8.27 -5.37
CA THR A 19 -23.70 -6.84 -5.05
C THR A 19 -22.35 -6.13 -5.27
N LEU A 20 -22.25 -4.85 -4.89
CA LEU A 20 -20.99 -4.10 -4.95
C LEU A 20 -20.13 -4.48 -3.74
N ASP A 21 -18.84 -4.73 -3.97
CA ASP A 21 -17.89 -5.03 -2.91
C ASP A 21 -17.91 -3.96 -1.78
N ASP A 22 -18.13 -4.42 -0.56
CA ASP A 22 -18.20 -3.58 0.63
C ASP A 22 -16.80 -3.24 1.14
N LYS A 23 -16.54 -1.95 1.39
CA LYS A 23 -15.25 -1.53 1.93
C LYS A 23 -15.14 -1.85 3.42
N LEU A 24 -14.29 -2.81 3.76
CA LEU A 24 -14.04 -3.22 5.14
C LEU A 24 -13.09 -2.26 5.88
N ALA A 25 -11.98 -1.88 5.24
CA ALA A 25 -10.92 -1.14 5.93
C ALA A 25 -9.97 -0.41 4.97
N TYR A 26 -9.16 0.48 5.53
CA TYR A 26 -8.15 1.23 4.79
C TYR A 26 -6.95 1.65 5.63
N PHE A 27 -5.85 1.99 4.96
CA PHE A 27 -4.72 2.71 5.53
C PHE A 27 -4.12 3.62 4.46
N CYS A 28 -3.71 4.82 4.85
CA CYS A 28 -3.16 5.82 3.92
C CYS A 28 -1.97 6.52 4.55
N LEU A 29 -0.90 6.67 3.77
CA LEU A 29 0.27 7.48 4.14
C LEU A 29 0.95 8.09 2.91
N PRO A 30 1.68 9.20 3.07
CA PRO A 30 2.58 9.70 2.03
C PRO A 30 3.61 8.65 1.63
N LEU A 31 3.91 8.53 0.34
CA LEU A 31 4.94 7.61 -0.17
C LEU A 31 6.30 7.84 0.50
N THR A 32 6.62 9.10 0.80
CA THR A 32 7.84 9.51 1.51
C THR A 32 7.95 8.98 2.94
N MET A 33 6.84 8.53 3.53
CA MET A 33 6.79 7.94 4.88
C MET A 33 6.75 6.41 4.86
N MET A 34 6.75 5.79 3.67
CA MET A 34 6.71 4.33 3.54
C MET A 34 8.04 3.71 3.97
N GLN A 35 7.98 2.63 4.73
CA GLN A 35 9.16 1.87 5.15
C GLN A 35 9.32 0.60 4.28
N THR A 36 10.54 0.30 3.85
CA THR A 36 10.87 -0.88 3.03
C THR A 36 11.06 -2.16 3.85
N GLY A 37 10.94 -3.33 3.20
CA GLY A 37 11.02 -4.66 3.79
C GLY A 37 9.67 -5.17 4.28
N TYR A 38 9.69 -6.19 5.16
CA TYR A 38 8.50 -6.77 5.77
C TYR A 38 7.91 -5.84 6.84
N ARG A 39 6.61 -5.51 6.73
CA ARG A 39 5.91 -4.59 7.64
C ARG A 39 4.45 -5.00 7.86
N HIS A 40 3.90 -4.60 9.01
CA HIS A 40 2.47 -4.65 9.27
C HIS A 40 1.82 -3.30 8.95
N ILE A 41 0.80 -3.32 8.11
CA ILE A 41 -0.09 -2.18 7.87
C ILE A 41 -1.28 -2.31 8.80
N HIS A 42 -1.44 -1.38 9.74
CA HIS A 42 -2.56 -1.38 10.68
C HIS A 42 -3.76 -0.68 10.04
N LEU A 43 -4.80 -1.46 9.77
CA LEU A 43 -5.98 -1.00 9.05
C LEU A 43 -6.92 -0.21 9.97
N ARG A 44 -7.65 0.73 9.39
CA ARG A 44 -8.70 1.54 10.02
C ARG A 44 -10.03 1.32 9.31
N ALA A 45 -11.14 1.40 10.05
CA ALA A 45 -12.48 1.43 9.47
C ALA A 45 -13.16 2.77 9.77
N ASN A 46 -14.19 3.11 9.00
CA ASN A 46 -14.95 4.35 9.21
C ASN A 46 -15.85 4.27 10.46
N ASN A 47 -16.43 3.09 10.74
CA ASN A 47 -17.51 2.95 11.72
C ASN A 47 -17.20 1.96 12.86
N ASN A 48 -16.03 1.34 12.91
CA ASN A 48 -15.69 0.32 13.91
C ASN A 48 -14.22 0.40 14.35
N ASP A 49 -13.97 0.06 15.62
CA ASP A 49 -12.63 -0.25 16.11
C ASP A 49 -12.22 -1.65 15.64
N LEU A 50 -11.43 -1.69 14.56
CA LEU A 50 -10.83 -2.92 14.06
C LEU A 50 -9.73 -3.38 15.02
N THR A 51 -10.08 -4.25 15.97
CA THR A 51 -9.09 -4.81 16.89
C THR A 51 -8.23 -5.83 16.12
N HIS A 52 -6.91 -5.62 16.09
CA HIS A 52 -5.91 -6.48 15.44
C HIS A 52 -5.98 -6.63 13.91
N SER A 53 -6.64 -5.71 13.18
CA SER A 53 -6.69 -5.79 11.72
C SER A 53 -5.41 -5.27 11.08
N THR A 54 -4.61 -6.19 10.51
CA THR A 54 -3.35 -5.84 9.84
C THR A 54 -3.15 -6.60 8.52
N LEU A 55 -2.46 -5.97 7.56
CA LEU A 55 -1.87 -6.64 6.41
C LEU A 55 -0.37 -6.82 6.64
N PHE A 56 0.14 -8.03 6.44
CA PHE A 56 1.58 -8.28 6.39
C PHE A 56 2.07 -8.18 4.95
N VAL A 57 2.94 -7.21 4.68
CA VAL A 57 3.39 -6.86 3.32
C VAL A 57 4.92 -6.82 3.25
N HIS A 58 5.46 -7.08 2.06
CA HIS A 58 6.84 -6.76 1.71
C HIS A 58 6.86 -5.54 0.79
N VAL A 59 7.60 -4.50 1.16
CA VAL A 59 7.66 -3.23 0.43
C VAL A 59 9.05 -3.03 -0.13
N ASP A 60 9.16 -2.93 -1.44
CA ASP A 60 10.40 -2.55 -2.13
C ASP A 60 10.15 -1.28 -2.94
N ILE A 61 11.03 -0.29 -2.77
CA ILE A 61 10.93 1.02 -3.44
C ILE A 61 12.21 1.22 -4.21
N GLN A 62 12.10 1.28 -5.54
CA GLN A 62 13.23 1.45 -6.45
C GLN A 62 13.11 2.79 -7.16
N ASP A 63 14.18 3.56 -7.14
CA ASP A 63 14.31 4.74 -7.99
C ASP A 63 14.70 4.27 -9.39
N TYR A 64 13.84 4.58 -10.37
CA TYR A 64 14.16 4.34 -11.78
C TYR A 64 14.85 5.58 -12.34
N ASP A 65 16.18 5.58 -12.32
CA ASP A 65 16.99 6.54 -13.07
C ASP A 65 17.07 6.08 -14.52
N ASP A 66 16.46 6.86 -15.43
CA ASP A 66 16.47 6.60 -16.89
C ASP A 66 17.90 6.52 -17.48
N ASP A 67 18.92 6.98 -16.76
CA ASP A 67 20.33 6.98 -17.19
C ASP A 67 21.05 5.61 -17.05
N ASN A 68 20.42 4.58 -16.46
CA ASN A 68 21.07 3.28 -16.15
C ASN A 68 20.66 2.09 -17.05
N ILE A 69 20.03 2.31 -18.20
CA ILE A 69 19.55 1.22 -19.08
C ILE A 69 20.67 0.30 -19.63
N THR A 70 21.97 0.60 -19.44
CA THR A 70 23.06 -0.21 -20.02
C THR A 70 23.72 -1.25 -19.09
N SER A 71 23.43 -1.27 -17.79
CA SER A 71 24.11 -2.23 -16.90
C SER A 71 23.22 -2.68 -15.76
N THR A 72 22.43 -3.73 -15.97
CA THR A 72 22.29 -4.91 -15.08
C THR A 72 21.17 -5.78 -15.65
N ARG A 73 21.54 -6.67 -16.59
CA ARG A 73 20.83 -7.93 -16.81
C ARG A 73 21.66 -9.01 -16.12
N PHE A 74 21.14 -9.59 -15.05
CA PHE A 74 21.44 -10.96 -14.61
C PHE A 74 20.19 -11.53 -13.94
#